data_AF-A0A1G0Y4R1-F1
#
_entry.id   AF-A0A1G0Y4R1-F1
#
_cell.length_a   1.000
_cell.length_b   1.000
_cell.length_c   1.000
_cell.angle_alpha   90.00
_cell.angle_beta   90.00
_cell.angle_gamma   90.00
#
_symmetry.space_group_name_H-M   'P 1'
#
loop_
_entity.id
_entity.type
_entity.pdbx_description
1 polymer ?
#
loop_
_entity_poly.entity_id
_entity_poly.type
_entity_poly.pdbx_seq_one_letter_code
_entity_poly.pdbx_strand_id
1 'polypeptide(L)'
;MIKPRHILWSALLVVSVTAWGETQTTFERYQVILDRKPFGNPPAAPLEPPVATIPPEQSFARTIRMSALVEQDDGSIRVGLIDAQGNQSFFLGEGESENGIELVSADYDTEEAVLRKGSEMAVLKLSSGEIQALNPQQQQERMNAPRSQRMSYADRRAARERARREAPPQPKYTGEELEKHLQEYQMEVIRQGLPPLPIPLTPEMDDQLVTEGVLPPVQ
;
A
#
# COMPACT_ATOMS: atom_id res chain seq x y z
N MET A 1 -39.62 -10.38 -75.78
CA MET A 1 -39.33 -9.90 -77.16
C MET A 1 -38.62 -8.56 -77.03
N ILE A 2 -37.39 -8.47 -77.59
CA ILE A 2 -36.68 -7.27 -78.09
C ILE A 2 -36.10 -6.24 -77.08
N LYS A 3 -34.76 -6.26 -77.04
CA LYS A 3 -33.68 -5.32 -76.59
C LYS A 3 -33.80 -3.88 -77.17
N PRO A 4 -32.84 -2.92 -76.97
CA PRO A 4 -31.84 -2.64 -75.90
C PRO A 4 -31.70 -1.11 -75.59
N ARG A 5 -30.81 -0.71 -74.67
CA ARG A 5 -29.61 0.13 -74.95
C ARG A 5 -28.76 0.41 -73.70
N HIS A 6 -27.45 0.31 -73.90
CA HIS A 6 -26.35 0.42 -72.95
C HIS A 6 -25.95 1.88 -72.69
N ILE A 7 -25.28 2.15 -71.56
CA ILE A 7 -24.05 2.97 -71.34
C ILE A 7 -23.69 2.79 -69.85
N LEU A 8 -22.74 1.92 -69.47
CA LEU A 8 -21.31 2.18 -69.24
C LEU A 8 -21.02 3.33 -68.26
N TRP A 9 -20.66 3.01 -67.01
CA TRP A 9 -19.58 3.71 -66.32
C TRP A 9 -18.92 2.85 -65.25
N SER A 10 -17.59 2.78 -65.37
CA SER A 10 -16.65 1.99 -64.60
C SER A 10 -16.30 2.72 -63.30
N ALA A 11 -16.27 2.02 -62.17
CA ALA A 11 -15.64 2.52 -60.96
C ALA A 11 -14.73 1.43 -60.39
N LEU A 12 -13.45 1.52 -60.75
CA LEU A 12 -12.35 0.74 -60.17
C LEU A 12 -11.92 1.45 -58.88
N LEU A 13 -12.24 0.86 -57.73
CA LEU A 13 -11.92 1.42 -56.41
C LEU A 13 -10.59 0.82 -55.92
N VAL A 14 -9.50 1.58 -56.09
CA VAL A 14 -8.19 1.28 -55.50
C VAL A 14 -8.19 1.83 -54.07
N VAL A 15 -8.18 0.95 -53.07
CA VAL A 15 -7.96 1.33 -51.66
C VAL A 15 -6.46 1.40 -51.42
N SER A 16 -5.92 2.60 -51.34
CA SER A 16 -4.56 2.86 -50.88
C SER A 16 -4.54 2.94 -49.35
N VAL A 17 -3.91 1.96 -48.69
CA VAL A 17 -3.55 2.05 -47.27
C VAL A 17 -2.35 3.00 -47.16
N THR A 18 -2.55 4.18 -46.57
CA THR A 18 -1.45 5.06 -46.18
C THR A 18 -1.11 4.81 -44.72
N ALA A 19 0.08 4.28 -44.48
CA ALA A 19 0.67 4.22 -43.15
C ALA A 19 1.04 5.65 -42.72
N TRP A 20 0.38 6.16 -41.67
CA TRP A 20 0.77 7.41 -41.02
C TRP A 20 1.93 7.10 -40.07
N GLY A 21 3.13 7.51 -40.44
CA GLY A 21 4.24 7.57 -39.50
C GLY A 21 4.03 8.74 -38.54
N GLU A 22 3.96 8.45 -37.24
CA GLU A 22 4.08 9.46 -36.19
C GLU A 22 5.47 10.10 -36.27
N THR A 23 5.54 11.28 -36.85
CA THR A 23 6.72 12.14 -36.76
C THR A 23 6.77 12.72 -35.35
N GLN A 24 7.42 12.00 -34.43
CA GLN A 24 7.86 12.57 -33.16
C GLN A 24 8.65 13.84 -33.46
N THR A 25 8.03 14.99 -33.22
CA THR A 25 8.63 16.29 -33.52
C THR A 25 9.68 16.55 -32.45
N THR A 26 10.93 16.21 -32.74
CA THR A 26 12.05 16.39 -31.84
C THR A 26 12.26 17.89 -31.58
N PHE A 27 12.08 18.29 -30.32
CA PHE A 27 12.22 19.69 -29.87
C PHE A 27 13.67 20.21 -29.89
N GLU A 28 14.62 19.43 -30.43
CA GLU A 28 16.04 19.73 -30.48
C GLU A 28 16.34 21.08 -31.15
N ARG A 29 15.56 21.47 -32.17
CA ARG A 29 15.72 22.77 -32.84
C ARG A 29 15.59 23.96 -31.87
N TYR A 30 14.77 23.82 -30.83
CA TYR A 30 14.52 24.89 -29.87
C TYR A 30 15.48 24.87 -28.68
N GLN A 31 16.36 23.87 -28.55
CA GLN A 31 17.27 23.81 -27.40
C GLN A 31 18.25 24.97 -27.35
N VAL A 32 18.72 25.45 -28.49
CA VAL A 32 19.58 26.65 -28.55
C VAL A 32 18.89 27.88 -27.97
N ILE A 33 17.57 27.99 -28.09
CA ILE A 33 16.79 29.11 -27.54
C ILE A 33 16.60 28.93 -26.03
N LEU A 34 16.36 27.70 -25.58
CA LEU A 34 16.19 27.37 -24.16
C LEU A 34 17.51 27.54 -23.38
N ASP A 35 18.64 27.08 -23.93
CA ASP A 35 19.97 27.19 -23.32
C ASP A 35 20.43 28.64 -23.15
N ARG A 36 20.04 29.50 -24.10
CA ARG A 36 20.38 30.93 -24.07
C ARG A 36 19.60 31.72 -23.03
N LYS A 37 18.54 31.13 -22.44
CA LYS A 37 17.65 31.77 -21.46
C LYS A 37 17.38 33.25 -21.79
N PRO A 38 16.95 33.60 -23.03
CA PRO A 38 16.85 35.00 -23.46
C PRO A 38 15.84 35.81 -22.64
N PHE A 39 14.95 35.13 -21.91
CA PHE A 39 13.94 35.72 -21.03
C PHE A 39 14.34 35.73 -19.55
N GLY A 40 15.62 35.44 -19.24
CA GLY A 40 16.12 35.33 -17.87
C GLY A 40 15.81 33.97 -17.23
N ASN A 41 16.24 33.78 -15.98
CA ASN A 41 15.78 32.64 -15.20
C ASN A 41 14.29 32.85 -14.88
N PRO A 42 13.44 31.82 -14.97
CA PRO A 42 12.09 31.92 -14.42
C PRO A 42 12.20 32.38 -12.96
N PRO A 43 11.29 33.25 -12.48
CA PRO A 43 11.26 33.60 -11.07
C PRO A 43 11.23 32.30 -10.26
N ALA A 44 11.97 32.27 -9.15
CA ALA A 44 11.88 31.16 -8.21
C ALA A 44 10.39 30.90 -7.98
N ALA A 45 9.96 29.63 -8.14
CA ALA A 45 8.58 29.24 -7.94
C ALA A 45 8.08 29.93 -6.67
N PRO A 46 6.92 30.62 -6.70
CA PRO A 46 6.36 31.21 -5.50
C PRO A 46 6.42 30.13 -4.42
N LEU A 47 7.07 30.43 -3.28
CA LEU A 47 6.95 29.60 -2.09
C LEU A 47 5.45 29.43 -1.89
N GLU A 48 4.94 28.23 -2.18
CA GLU A 48 3.51 27.97 -2.07
C GLU A 48 3.11 28.43 -0.67
N PRO A 49 2.09 29.30 -0.54
CA PRO A 49 1.63 29.70 0.78
C PRO A 49 1.38 28.41 1.56
N PRO A 50 1.76 28.32 2.86
CA PRO A 50 1.53 27.13 3.65
C PRO A 50 0.07 26.78 3.51
N VAL A 51 -0.20 25.68 2.81
CA VAL A 51 -1.56 25.26 2.49
C VAL A 51 -2.24 25.09 3.83
N ALA A 52 -3.30 25.89 4.08
CA ALA A 52 -3.98 25.92 5.35
C ALA A 52 -4.40 24.49 5.71
N THR A 53 -3.67 23.87 6.63
CA THR A 53 -4.02 22.57 7.19
C THR A 53 -5.23 22.83 8.07
N ILE A 54 -6.42 22.44 7.60
CA ILE A 54 -7.62 22.51 8.42
C ILE A 54 -7.34 21.64 9.64
N PRO A 55 -7.31 22.21 10.85
CA PRO A 55 -7.08 21.42 12.05
C PRO A 55 -8.21 20.38 12.17
N PRO A 56 -7.91 19.14 12.59
CA PRO A 56 -8.91 18.06 12.64
C PRO A 56 -10.13 18.42 13.51
N GLU A 57 -9.99 19.38 14.43
CA GLU A 57 -11.09 19.89 15.24
C GLU A 57 -12.20 20.61 14.47
N GLN A 58 -11.87 21.19 13.32
CA GLN A 58 -12.79 21.88 12.41
C GLN A 58 -13.29 20.98 11.28
N SER A 59 -12.74 19.78 11.14
CA SER A 59 -13.12 18.85 10.09
C SER A 59 -14.47 18.20 10.38
N PHE A 60 -15.28 18.02 9.33
CA PHE A 60 -16.54 17.26 9.42
C PHE A 60 -16.34 15.84 9.97
N ALA A 61 -15.14 15.26 9.78
CA ALA A 61 -14.84 13.91 10.18
C ALA A 61 -14.76 13.73 11.70
N ARG A 62 -14.64 14.81 12.49
CA ARG A 62 -14.60 14.75 13.97
C ARG A 62 -15.80 14.00 14.56
N THR A 63 -16.97 14.14 13.94
CA THR A 63 -18.20 13.56 14.46
C THR A 63 -18.47 12.18 13.88
N ILE A 64 -17.69 11.77 12.89
CA ILE A 64 -17.82 10.49 12.22
C ILE A 64 -16.83 9.51 12.85
N ARG A 65 -17.31 8.29 13.11
CA ARG A 65 -16.46 7.17 13.51
C ARG A 65 -16.69 6.01 12.57
N MET A 66 -15.60 5.36 12.19
CA MET A 66 -15.68 4.10 11.47
C MET A 66 -15.96 2.97 12.47
N SER A 67 -17.02 2.20 12.21
CA SER A 67 -17.46 1.11 13.10
C SER A 67 -17.20 -0.26 12.52
N ALA A 68 -17.18 -0.39 11.20
CA ALA A 68 -16.98 -1.65 10.52
C ALA A 68 -16.35 -1.43 9.14
N LEU A 69 -15.60 -2.42 8.69
CA LEU A 69 -15.11 -2.51 7.32
C LEU A 69 -15.33 -3.97 6.87
N VAL A 70 -16.12 -4.15 5.82
CA VAL A 70 -16.59 -5.45 5.35
C VAL A 70 -16.28 -5.59 3.88
N GLU A 71 -15.54 -6.63 3.52
CA GLU A 71 -15.34 -7.01 2.13
C GLU A 71 -16.43 -8.01 1.72
N GLN A 72 -17.06 -7.78 0.58
CA GLN A 72 -18.09 -8.65 0.01
C GLN A 72 -17.47 -9.73 -0.89
N ASP A 73 -18.26 -10.73 -1.26
CA ASP A 73 -17.80 -11.85 -2.11
C ASP A 73 -17.32 -11.40 -3.50
N ASP A 74 -17.82 -10.26 -3.98
CA ASP A 74 -17.41 -9.62 -5.23
C ASP A 74 -16.11 -8.81 -5.12
N GLY A 75 -15.51 -8.74 -3.92
CA GLY A 75 -14.31 -7.97 -3.62
C GLY A 75 -14.58 -6.47 -3.39
N SER A 76 -15.84 -6.03 -3.42
CA SER A 76 -16.18 -4.66 -3.04
C SER A 76 -16.06 -4.47 -1.53
N ILE A 77 -15.52 -3.34 -1.10
CA ILE A 77 -15.41 -2.98 0.31
C ILE A 77 -16.56 -2.05 0.66
N ARG A 78 -17.26 -2.38 1.76
CA ARG A 78 -18.24 -1.52 2.40
C ARG A 78 -17.76 -1.08 3.76
N VAL A 79 -17.96 0.19 4.07
CA VAL A 79 -17.56 0.81 5.32
C VAL A 79 -18.79 1.23 6.10
N GLY A 80 -18.88 0.73 7.33
CA GLY A 80 -19.84 1.17 8.32
C GLY A 80 -19.32 2.39 9.06
N LEU A 81 -20.10 3.47 9.03
CA LEU A 81 -19.78 4.76 9.62
C LEU A 81 -20.92 5.16 10.56
N ILE A 82 -20.57 5.81 11.66
CA ILE A 82 -21.50 6.34 12.66
C ILE A 82 -21.26 7.84 12.79
N ASP A 83 -22.28 8.65 12.52
CA ASP A 83 -22.26 10.09 12.84
C ASP A 83 -22.83 10.33 14.24
N ALA A 84 -21.99 10.83 15.13
CA ALA A 84 -22.33 11.17 16.50
C ALA A 84 -23.24 12.41 16.61
N GLN A 85 -23.31 13.29 15.59
CA GLN A 85 -24.24 14.42 15.65
C GLN A 85 -25.67 14.03 15.28
N GLY A 86 -25.83 13.31 14.17
CA GLY A 86 -27.14 12.83 13.73
C GLY A 86 -27.63 11.58 14.46
N ASN A 87 -26.76 10.90 15.20
CA ASN A 87 -26.98 9.54 15.73
C ASN A 87 -27.45 8.58 14.63
N GLN A 88 -26.84 8.71 13.45
CA GLN A 88 -27.15 7.91 12.26
C GLN A 88 -25.96 7.01 11.92
N SER A 89 -26.27 5.81 11.47
CA SER A 89 -25.30 4.86 10.94
C SER A 89 -25.54 4.66 9.46
N PHE A 90 -24.48 4.71 8.67
CA PHE A 90 -24.51 4.54 7.22
C PHE A 90 -23.49 3.48 6.81
N PHE A 91 -23.77 2.81 5.69
CA PHE A 91 -22.98 1.67 5.22
C PHE A 91 -22.67 1.84 3.73
N LEU A 92 -21.54 2.48 3.44
CA LEU A 92 -21.20 2.99 2.11
C LEU A 92 -20.20 2.07 1.40
N GLY A 93 -20.45 1.78 0.14
CA GLY A 93 -19.47 1.26 -0.81
C GLY A 93 -18.61 2.36 -1.43
N GLU A 94 -17.47 2.01 -2.02
CA GLU A 94 -16.63 2.98 -2.73
C GLU A 94 -17.41 3.70 -3.85
N GLY A 95 -17.36 5.03 -3.86
CA GLY A 95 -18.11 5.89 -4.77
C GLY A 95 -19.55 6.16 -4.36
N GLU A 96 -20.07 5.51 -3.30
CA GLU A 96 -21.38 5.82 -2.75
C GLU A 96 -21.31 7.07 -1.84
N SER A 97 -22.40 7.83 -1.83
CA SER A 97 -22.53 9.05 -1.04
C SER A 97 -23.86 9.08 -0.31
N GLU A 98 -23.83 9.47 0.97
CA GLU A 98 -25.00 9.64 1.81
C GLU A 98 -24.80 10.83 2.74
N ASN A 99 -25.82 11.68 2.93
CA ASN A 99 -25.73 12.91 3.73
C ASN A 99 -24.57 13.86 3.33
N GLY A 100 -24.18 13.83 2.06
CA GLY A 100 -23.07 14.60 1.51
C GLY A 100 -21.68 14.06 1.90
N ILE A 101 -21.60 12.92 2.59
CA ILE A 101 -20.38 12.19 2.88
C ILE A 101 -20.24 11.10 1.82
N GLU A 102 -19.14 11.12 1.10
CA GLU A 102 -18.82 10.15 0.05
C GLU A 102 -17.62 9.31 0.46
N LEU A 103 -17.68 8.01 0.22
CA LEU A 103 -16.55 7.12 0.41
C LEU A 103 -15.70 7.10 -0.87
N VAL A 104 -14.54 7.74 -0.86
CA VAL A 104 -13.64 7.82 -2.02
C VAL A 104 -12.87 6.52 -2.21
N SER A 105 -12.36 5.96 -1.11
CA SER A 105 -11.66 4.68 -1.11
C SER A 105 -11.67 4.07 0.29
N ALA A 106 -11.60 2.75 0.36
CA ALA A 106 -11.44 2.01 1.59
C ALA A 106 -10.32 0.99 1.45
N ASP A 107 -9.57 0.75 2.53
CA ASP A 107 -8.49 -0.22 2.59
C ASP A 107 -8.72 -1.19 3.73
N TYR A 108 -8.86 -2.47 3.39
CA TYR A 108 -9.05 -3.52 4.39
C TYR A 108 -7.74 -3.84 5.13
N ASP A 109 -6.59 -3.80 4.45
CA ASP A 109 -5.32 -4.23 5.05
C ASP A 109 -4.79 -3.21 6.05
N THR A 110 -4.93 -1.92 5.73
CA THR A 110 -4.53 -0.82 6.62
C THR A 110 -5.68 -0.34 7.53
N GLU A 111 -6.88 -0.88 7.33
CA GLU A 111 -8.11 -0.47 8.02
C GLU A 111 -8.38 1.04 7.92
N GLU A 112 -8.07 1.62 6.76
CA GLU A 112 -8.22 3.05 6.46
C GLU A 112 -9.41 3.29 5.52
N ALA A 113 -10.20 4.35 5.77
CA ALA A 113 -11.21 4.84 4.84
C ALA A 113 -11.01 6.33 4.55
N VAL A 114 -11.09 6.70 3.27
CA VAL A 114 -11.00 8.08 2.82
C VAL A 114 -12.40 8.60 2.51
N LEU A 115 -12.85 9.57 3.29
CA LEU A 115 -14.13 10.23 3.13
C LEU A 115 -13.97 11.60 2.51
N ARG A 116 -14.95 12.00 1.70
CA ARG A 116 -15.07 13.34 1.12
C ARG A 116 -16.40 13.96 1.52
N LYS A 117 -16.38 15.23 1.94
CA LYS A 117 -17.59 16.04 2.14
C LYS A 117 -17.37 17.42 1.54
N GLY A 118 -18.03 17.70 0.42
CA GLY A 118 -17.76 18.92 -0.36
C GLY A 118 -16.31 18.97 -0.86
N SER A 119 -15.54 19.95 -0.37
CA SER A 119 -14.11 20.15 -0.68
C SER A 119 -13.15 19.54 0.34
N GLU A 120 -13.65 19.01 1.45
CA GLU A 120 -12.82 18.45 2.51
C GLU A 120 -12.68 16.92 2.32
N MET A 121 -11.47 16.41 2.53
CA MET A 121 -11.24 14.98 2.67
C MET A 121 -10.62 14.66 4.02
N ALA A 122 -10.99 13.50 4.56
CA ALA A 122 -10.43 12.98 5.78
C ALA A 122 -10.18 11.49 5.67
N VAL A 123 -9.11 11.02 6.32
CA VAL A 123 -8.81 9.61 6.51
C VAL A 123 -9.26 9.21 7.91
N LEU A 124 -9.98 8.10 8.00
CA LEU A 124 -10.38 7.48 9.25
C LEU A 124 -9.73 6.12 9.37
N LYS A 125 -9.23 5.79 10.57
CA LYS A 125 -8.69 4.47 10.91
C LYS A 125 -9.63 3.69 11.82
N LEU A 126 -9.83 2.41 11.55
CA LEU A 126 -10.73 1.56 12.35
C LEU A 126 -10.14 1.27 13.73
N SER A 127 -8.88 0.82 13.75
CA SER A 127 -8.18 0.38 14.96
C SER A 127 -7.93 1.50 15.97
N SER A 128 -7.47 2.66 15.51
CA SER A 128 -7.16 3.79 16.38
C SER A 128 -8.33 4.76 16.56
N GLY A 129 -9.32 4.74 15.66
CA GLY A 129 -10.33 5.80 15.57
C GLY A 129 -9.74 7.17 15.24
N GLU A 130 -8.48 7.21 14.78
CA GLU A 130 -7.78 8.45 14.44
C GLU A 130 -8.38 9.04 13.17
N ILE A 131 -8.53 10.37 13.19
CA ILE A 131 -9.09 11.15 12.10
C ILE A 131 -8.03 12.13 11.63
N GLN A 132 -7.66 12.04 10.37
CA GLN A 132 -6.69 12.92 9.74
C GLN A 132 -7.34 13.67 8.59
N ALA A 133 -7.54 14.98 8.76
CA ALA A 133 -7.92 15.86 7.66
C ALA A 133 -6.76 15.97 6.66
N LEU A 134 -7.03 15.79 5.38
CA LEU A 134 -6.03 15.84 4.32
C LEU A 134 -5.92 17.25 3.75
N ASN A 135 -4.68 17.72 3.57
CA ASN A 135 -4.43 18.96 2.83
C ASN A 135 -4.61 18.73 1.30
N PRO A 136 -4.86 19.78 0.50
CA PRO A 136 -5.03 19.69 -0.95
C PRO A 136 -3.96 18.89 -1.72
N GLN A 137 -2.69 18.95 -1.29
CA GLN A 137 -1.61 18.19 -1.93
C GLN A 137 -1.74 16.68 -1.64
N GLN A 138 -1.97 16.31 -0.38
CA GLN A 138 -2.22 14.93 0.05
C GLN A 138 -3.49 14.36 -0.56
N GLN A 139 -4.52 15.19 -0.74
CA GLN A 139 -5.74 14.82 -1.46
C GLN A 139 -5.42 14.41 -2.89
N GLN A 140 -4.64 15.23 -3.60
CA GLN A 140 -4.23 14.97 -4.98
C GLN A 140 -3.34 13.71 -5.07
N GLU A 141 -2.39 13.56 -4.15
CA GLU A 141 -1.53 12.37 -4.06
C GLU A 141 -2.36 11.11 -3.83
N ARG A 142 -3.33 11.11 -2.92
CA ARG A 142 -4.21 9.97 -2.66
C ARG A 142 -5.12 9.65 -3.85
N MET A 143 -5.61 10.66 -4.56
CA MET A 143 -6.41 10.47 -5.78
C MET A 143 -5.59 9.87 -6.92
N ASN A 144 -4.31 10.26 -7.02
CA ASN A 144 -3.40 9.81 -8.06
C ASN A 144 -2.63 8.53 -7.70
N ALA A 145 -2.62 8.16 -6.41
CA ALA A 145 -1.93 6.98 -5.93
C ALA A 145 -2.52 5.75 -6.65
N PRO A 146 -1.67 4.94 -7.31
CA PRO A 146 -2.15 3.77 -7.99
C PRO A 146 -2.78 2.86 -6.93
N ARG A 147 -4.04 2.46 -7.14
CA ARG A 147 -4.74 1.44 -6.32
C ARG A 147 -4.10 0.04 -6.47
N SER A 148 -2.87 -0.02 -6.96
CA SER A 148 -2.20 -1.19 -7.47
C SER A 148 -1.80 -2.12 -6.33
N GLN A 149 -2.28 -3.37 -6.46
CA GLN A 149 -1.84 -4.56 -5.73
C GLN A 149 -2.37 -4.72 -4.31
N ARG A 150 -3.63 -4.38 -4.09
CA ARG A 150 -4.38 -5.08 -3.04
C ARG A 150 -4.69 -6.48 -3.53
N MET A 151 -4.17 -7.51 -2.86
CA MET A 151 -4.59 -8.88 -3.13
C MET A 151 -6.08 -8.96 -2.83
N SER A 152 -6.88 -9.43 -3.80
CA SER A 152 -8.32 -9.66 -3.59
C SER A 152 -8.53 -10.58 -2.39
N TYR A 153 -9.67 -10.50 -1.71
CA TYR A 153 -10.06 -11.53 -0.72
C TYR A 153 -9.87 -12.95 -1.23
N ALA A 154 -10.26 -13.22 -2.49
CA ALA A 154 -10.12 -14.54 -3.08
C ALA A 154 -8.65 -14.98 -3.12
N ASP A 155 -7.75 -14.06 -3.49
CA ASP A 155 -6.30 -14.30 -3.49
C ASP A 155 -5.74 -14.46 -2.08
N ARG A 156 -6.17 -13.64 -1.11
CA ARG A 156 -5.77 -13.75 0.30
C ARG A 156 -6.23 -15.06 0.93
N ARG A 157 -7.47 -15.47 0.65
CA ARG A 157 -8.04 -16.74 1.10
C ARG A 157 -7.29 -17.91 0.46
N ALA A 158 -7.04 -17.85 -0.85
CA ALA A 158 -6.25 -18.86 -1.55
C ALA A 158 -4.82 -18.94 -1.00
N ALA A 159 -4.19 -17.80 -0.68
CA ALA A 159 -2.87 -17.76 -0.07
C ALA A 159 -2.86 -18.37 1.34
N ARG A 160 -3.86 -18.08 2.17
CA ARG A 160 -4.02 -18.72 3.50
C ARG A 160 -4.28 -20.22 3.39
N GLU A 161 -5.09 -20.64 2.42
CA GLU A 161 -5.32 -22.05 2.16
C GLU A 161 -4.06 -22.75 1.65
N ARG A 162 -3.27 -22.10 0.78
CA ARG A 162 -1.96 -22.60 0.35
C ARG A 162 -1.01 -22.72 1.53
N ALA A 163 -0.86 -21.68 2.35
CA ALA A 163 -0.03 -21.70 3.54
C ALA A 163 -0.48 -22.74 4.57
N ARG A 164 -1.78 -23.06 4.63
CA ARG A 164 -2.31 -24.13 5.48
C ARG A 164 -2.07 -25.53 4.91
N ARG A 165 -2.05 -25.67 3.58
CA ARG A 165 -1.75 -26.93 2.88
C ARG A 165 -0.26 -27.21 2.85
N GLU A 166 0.56 -26.18 2.73
CA GLU A 166 2.00 -26.25 2.88
C GLU A 166 2.30 -26.60 4.33
N ALA A 167 3.01 -27.72 4.55
CA ALA A 167 3.42 -28.09 5.89
C ALA A 167 4.36 -27.01 6.45
N PRO A 168 4.26 -26.66 7.73
CA PRO A 168 5.22 -25.73 8.34
C PRO A 168 6.65 -26.25 8.12
N PRO A 169 7.63 -25.35 7.91
CA PRO A 169 9.01 -25.76 7.72
C PRO A 169 9.45 -26.61 8.92
N GLN A 170 10.04 -27.77 8.63
CA GLN A 170 10.52 -28.66 9.68
C GLN A 170 11.68 -28.00 10.45
N PRO A 171 11.78 -28.22 11.77
CA PRO A 171 12.91 -27.71 12.55
C PRO A 171 14.22 -28.30 12.03
N LYS A 172 15.27 -27.47 11.95
CA LYS A 172 16.59 -27.87 11.42
C LYS A 172 17.31 -28.91 12.28
N TYR A 173 17.04 -28.92 13.58
CA TYR A 173 17.60 -29.83 14.56
C TYR A 173 16.45 -30.53 15.30
N THR A 174 16.65 -31.79 15.68
CA THR A 174 15.63 -32.59 16.38
C THR A 174 16.18 -33.21 17.65
N GLY A 175 15.35 -33.29 18.69
CA GLY A 175 15.66 -34.00 19.95
C GLY A 175 17.06 -33.72 20.51
N GLU A 176 17.89 -34.77 20.55
CA GLU A 176 19.27 -34.73 21.07
C GLU A 176 20.19 -33.77 20.30
N GLU A 177 19.99 -33.59 18.99
CA GLU A 177 20.80 -32.66 18.19
C GLU A 177 20.50 -31.21 18.57
N LEU A 178 19.24 -30.91 18.90
CA LEU A 178 18.86 -29.59 19.36
C LEU A 178 19.45 -29.30 20.74
N GLU A 179 19.41 -30.28 21.66
CA GLU A 179 20.00 -30.13 22.99
C GLU A 179 21.51 -29.88 22.93
N LYS A 180 22.25 -30.65 22.11
CA LYS A 180 23.68 -30.43 21.88
C LYS A 180 23.96 -29.06 21.29
N HIS A 181 23.19 -28.66 20.27
CA HIS A 181 23.36 -27.35 19.66
C HIS A 181 23.12 -26.20 20.65
N LEU A 182 22.12 -26.34 21.52
CA LEU A 182 21.83 -25.35 22.56
C LEU A 182 22.94 -25.30 23.62
N GLN A 183 23.51 -26.44 24.02
CA GLN A 183 24.64 -26.51 24.94
C GLN A 183 25.91 -25.89 24.33
N GLU A 184 26.23 -26.20 23.08
CA GLU A 184 27.35 -25.61 22.34
C GLU A 184 27.19 -24.08 22.24
N TYR A 185 26.00 -23.62 21.85
CA TYR A 185 25.69 -22.20 21.79
C TYR A 185 25.81 -21.53 23.16
N GLN A 186 25.38 -22.19 24.24
CA GLN A 186 25.53 -21.67 25.59
C GLN A 186 27.00 -21.47 25.99
N MET A 187 27.91 -22.39 25.61
CA MET A 187 29.35 -22.22 25.84
C MET A 187 29.91 -21.02 25.08
N GLU A 188 29.50 -20.83 23.83
CA GLU A 188 29.91 -19.68 23.03
C GLU A 188 29.43 -18.36 23.64
N VAL A 189 28.18 -18.31 24.10
CA VAL A 189 27.58 -17.16 24.78
C VAL A 189 28.37 -16.82 26.05
N ILE A 190 28.70 -17.81 26.88
CA ILE A 190 29.46 -17.60 28.13
C ILE A 190 30.89 -17.15 27.82
N ARG A 191 31.56 -17.75 26.83
CA ARG A 191 32.90 -17.33 26.37
C ARG A 191 32.92 -15.88 25.87
N GLN A 192 31.82 -15.42 25.27
CA GLN A 192 31.65 -14.03 24.82
C GLN A 192 31.28 -13.06 25.96
N GLY A 193 31.04 -13.56 27.18
CA GLY A 193 30.63 -12.77 28.34
C GLY A 193 29.16 -12.32 28.30
N LEU A 194 28.34 -12.95 27.46
CA LEU A 194 26.90 -12.71 27.37
C LEU A 194 26.14 -13.52 28.45
N PRO A 195 24.93 -13.10 28.85
CA PRO A 195 24.15 -13.82 29.85
C PRO A 195 23.84 -15.25 29.36
N PRO A 196 24.03 -16.29 30.20
CA PRO A 196 23.83 -17.67 29.80
C PRO A 196 22.36 -17.97 29.51
N LEU A 197 22.14 -18.95 28.63
CA LEU A 197 20.80 -19.49 28.38
C LEU A 197 20.20 -20.13 29.64
N PRO A 198 18.86 -20.23 29.77
CA PRO A 198 18.17 -20.87 30.91
C PRO A 198 18.23 -22.40 30.82
N ILE A 199 19.41 -22.94 30.52
CA ILE A 199 19.71 -24.37 30.45
C ILE A 199 20.83 -24.62 31.47
N PRO A 200 20.73 -25.65 32.32
CA PRO A 200 21.80 -25.95 33.27
C PRO A 200 23.07 -26.39 32.52
N LEU A 201 24.23 -25.88 32.92
CA LEU A 201 25.52 -26.37 32.44
C LEU A 201 25.74 -27.80 32.96
N THR A 202 26.31 -28.66 32.11
CA THR A 202 26.79 -29.96 32.57
C THR A 202 28.10 -29.79 33.35
N PRO A 203 28.44 -30.71 34.27
CA PRO A 203 29.68 -30.62 35.04
C PRO A 203 30.94 -30.52 34.15
N GLU A 204 30.96 -31.25 33.04
CA GLU A 204 32.08 -31.26 32.09
C GLU A 204 32.28 -29.89 31.41
N MET A 205 31.18 -29.20 31.09
CA MET A 205 31.20 -27.87 30.49
C MET A 205 31.65 -26.80 31.50
N ASP A 206 31.20 -26.92 32.75
CA ASP A 206 31.60 -26.02 33.83
C ASP A 206 33.11 -26.12 34.10
N ASP A 207 33.63 -27.35 34.25
CA ASP A 207 35.07 -27.61 34.41
C ASP A 207 35.89 -27.04 33.25
N GLN A 208 35.37 -27.13 32.02
CA GLN A 208 36.00 -26.56 30.84
C GLN A 208 36.06 -25.03 30.90
N LEU A 209 34.96 -24.36 31.26
CA LEU A 209 34.91 -22.91 31.39
C LEU A 209 35.78 -22.39 32.55
N VAL A 210 35.89 -23.15 33.64
CA VAL A 210 36.79 -22.86 34.76
C VAL A 210 38.25 -22.99 34.32
N THR A 211 38.58 -24.03 33.56
CA THR A 211 39.93 -24.24 33.00
C THR A 211 40.31 -23.13 32.00
N GLU A 212 39.36 -22.69 31.18
CA GLU A 212 39.51 -21.56 30.25
C GLU A 212 39.57 -20.19 30.97
N GLY A 213 39.28 -20.14 32.28
CA GLY A 213 39.29 -18.93 33.10
C GLY A 213 38.08 -18.00 32.89
N VAL A 214 37.01 -18.53 32.30
CA VAL A 214 35.77 -17.80 32.01
C VAL A 214 34.82 -17.78 33.22
N LEU A 215 34.72 -18.90 33.95
CA LEU A 215 33.92 -19.03 35.17
C LEU A 215 34.81 -19.17 36.42
N PRO A 216 34.38 -18.67 37.60
CA PRO A 216 35.07 -18.91 38.86
C PRO A 216 34.91 -20.36 39.31
N PRO A 217 35.93 -20.96 39.96
CA PRO A 217 35.82 -22.31 40.50
C PRO A 217 34.75 -22.36 41.60
N VAL A 218 33.89 -23.39 41.54
CA VAL A 218 32.85 -23.64 42.55
C VAL A 218 33.53 -23.97 43.89
N GLN A 219 33.20 -23.21 44.95
CA GLN A 219 33.70 -23.42 46.32
C GLN A 219 32.83 -24.42 47.11
#